data_AF-A0A838F2Y8-F1
#
_entry.id   AF-A0A838F2Y8-F1
#
_cell.length_a   1.000
_cell.length_b   1.000
_cell.length_c   1.000
_cell.angle_alpha   90.00
_cell.angle_beta   90.00
_cell.angle_gamma   90.00
#
_symmetry.space_group_name_H-M   'P 1'
#
loop_
_entity.id
_entity.type
_entity.pdbx_description
1 polymer ?
#
loop_
_entity_poly.entity_id
_entity_poly.type
_entity_poly.pdbx_seq_one_letter_code
_entity_poly.pdbx_strand_id
1 'polypeptide(L)'
;LQHGPFNESFTVCEDYDLWLKILAHEKIGFLPEFVANKYGGHTDQLSTKFPAMDYWRIKSLAELLSRSLSDQQKEMVVAEIKKKAPVLMAGFQKHQQHERLAEMKELISELL
;
A
#
# COMPACT_ATOMS: atom_id res chain seq x y z
N LEU A 1 -13.29 1.42 -16.27
CA LEU A 1 -12.01 0.69 -16.12
C LEU A 1 -12.30 -0.63 -15.43
N GLN A 2 -11.83 -1.76 -15.97
CA GLN A 2 -12.15 -3.11 -15.49
C GLN A 2 -11.81 -3.34 -14.00
N HIS A 3 -10.76 -2.71 -13.47
CA HIS A 3 -10.30 -2.88 -12.08
C HIS A 3 -10.70 -1.73 -11.13
N GLY A 4 -11.39 -0.69 -11.65
CA GLY A 4 -11.74 0.54 -10.95
C GLY A 4 -10.81 1.72 -11.27
N PRO A 5 -11.19 2.95 -10.86
CA PRO A 5 -10.32 4.13 -10.95
C PRO A 5 -9.26 4.13 -9.82
N PHE A 6 -8.37 5.13 -9.84
CA PHE A 6 -7.52 5.47 -8.70
C PHE A 6 -8.35 5.73 -7.45
N ASN A 7 -7.82 5.39 -6.28
CA ASN A 7 -8.46 5.73 -5.02
C ASN A 7 -8.21 7.21 -4.69
N GLU A 8 -9.19 8.07 -5.01
CA GLU A 8 -9.09 9.53 -4.78
C GLU A 8 -9.04 9.92 -3.29
N SER A 9 -9.34 9.00 -2.36
CA SER A 9 -9.15 9.24 -0.92
C SER A 9 -7.69 9.18 -0.48
N PHE A 10 -6.79 8.68 -1.34
CA PHE A 10 -5.37 8.54 -1.03
C PHE A 10 -4.59 9.78 -1.45
N THR A 11 -3.92 10.40 -0.48
CA THR A 11 -3.01 11.52 -0.74
C THR A 11 -1.75 11.08 -1.50
N VAL A 12 -1.33 9.83 -1.30
CA VAL A 12 -0.19 9.18 -1.98
C VAL A 12 -0.46 7.69 -2.10
N CYS A 13 0.30 7.01 -2.97
CA CYS A 13 0.21 5.55 -3.21
C CYS A 13 -1.10 5.11 -3.88
N GLU A 14 -1.77 6.02 -4.58
CA GLU A 14 -2.90 5.73 -5.47
C GLU A 14 -2.47 4.79 -6.62
N ASP A 15 -1.24 4.94 -7.10
CA ASP A 15 -0.62 4.08 -8.10
C ASP A 15 -0.40 2.65 -7.57
N TYR A 16 0.10 2.53 -6.35
CA TYR A 16 0.26 1.26 -5.65
C TYR A 16 -1.08 0.54 -5.49
N ASP A 17 -2.13 1.26 -5.08
CA ASP A 17 -3.48 0.71 -4.96
C ASP A 17 -4.04 0.21 -6.29
N LEU A 18 -3.90 1.00 -7.35
CA LEU A 18 -4.30 0.59 -8.69
C LEU A 18 -3.55 -0.67 -9.15
N TRP A 19 -2.24 -0.73 -8.93
CA TRP A 19 -1.44 -1.89 -9.31
C TRP A 19 -1.84 -3.16 -8.54
N LEU A 20 -2.17 -3.06 -7.25
CA LEU A 20 -2.68 -4.19 -6.48
C LEU A 20 -4.00 -4.73 -7.06
N LYS A 21 -4.91 -3.83 -7.43
CA LYS A 21 -6.21 -4.19 -8.03
C LYS A 21 -6.06 -4.88 -9.38
N ILE A 22 -5.04 -4.51 -10.18
CA ILE A 22 -4.72 -5.13 -11.46
C ILE A 22 -4.05 -6.50 -11.22
N LEU A 23 -2.98 -6.55 -10.43
CA LEU A 23 -2.18 -7.75 -10.17
C LEU A 23 -2.95 -8.86 -9.46
N ALA A 24 -4.03 -8.52 -8.74
CA ALA A 24 -4.92 -9.51 -8.16
C ALA A 24 -5.62 -10.41 -9.22
N HIS A 25 -5.79 -9.92 -10.44
CA HIS A 25 -6.59 -10.58 -11.47
C HIS A 25 -5.84 -10.82 -12.78
N GLU A 26 -4.76 -10.09 -13.03
CA GLU A 26 -4.04 -10.09 -14.30
C GLU A 26 -2.61 -10.63 -14.13
N LYS A 27 -2.15 -11.36 -15.15
CA LYS A 27 -0.74 -11.76 -15.26
C LYS A 27 0.05 -10.64 -15.91
N ILE A 28 1.08 -10.16 -15.23
CA ILE A 28 1.98 -9.14 -15.76
C ILE A 28 3.29 -9.79 -16.21
N GLY A 29 3.68 -9.52 -17.45
CA GLY A 29 4.98 -9.90 -18.00
C GLY A 29 6.08 -8.91 -17.61
N PHE A 30 7.31 -9.40 -17.52
CA PHE A 30 8.49 -8.56 -17.36
C PHE A 30 9.11 -8.29 -18.73
N LEU A 31 9.31 -7.01 -19.05
CA LEU A 31 10.00 -6.57 -20.26
C LEU A 31 11.46 -6.24 -19.90
N PRO A 32 12.45 -7.03 -20.36
CA PRO A 32 13.85 -6.80 -20.00
C PRO A 32 14.46 -5.56 -20.66
N GLU A 33 13.84 -5.03 -21.71
CA GLU A 33 14.30 -3.86 -22.43
C GLU A 33 14.10 -2.57 -21.63
N PHE A 34 15.12 -1.71 -21.67
CA PHE A 34 15.01 -0.37 -21.11
C PHE A 34 14.13 0.51 -22.01
N VAL A 35 12.89 0.74 -21.58
CA VAL A 35 11.87 1.49 -22.36
C VAL A 35 11.48 2.85 -21.77
N ALA A 36 12.04 3.24 -20.62
CA ALA A 36 11.64 4.47 -19.95
C ALA A 36 12.81 5.17 -19.24
N ASN A 37 13.01 6.45 -19.55
CA ASN A 37 13.86 7.35 -18.77
C ASN A 37 13.02 7.96 -17.65
N LYS A 38 13.37 7.68 -16.39
CA LYS A 38 12.76 8.33 -15.22
C LYS A 38 13.78 9.30 -14.61
N TYR A 39 13.40 10.57 -14.51
CA TYR A 39 14.18 11.60 -13.83
C TYR A 39 13.74 11.68 -12.37
N GLY A 40 14.70 11.68 -11.44
CA GLY A 40 14.47 11.75 -9.99
C GLY A 40 15.26 12.90 -9.34
N GLY A 41 15.04 13.13 -8.05
CA GLY A 41 15.72 14.15 -7.25
C GLY A 41 15.05 15.53 -7.23
N HIS A 42 13.85 15.66 -7.80
CA HIS A 42 13.12 16.93 -7.74
C HIS A 42 12.62 17.21 -6.31
N THR A 43 12.69 18.48 -5.89
CA THR A 43 12.32 18.94 -4.55
C THR A 43 10.86 18.69 -4.19
N ASP A 44 10.03 18.41 -5.18
CA ASP A 44 8.61 18.13 -5.03
C ASP A 44 8.28 16.64 -4.84
N GLN A 45 9.27 15.76 -4.79
CA GLN A 45 9.08 14.31 -4.64
C GLN A 45 8.25 13.94 -3.41
N LEU A 46 7.19 13.16 -3.64
CA LEU A 46 6.24 12.74 -2.61
C LEU A 46 6.90 11.97 -1.46
N SER A 47 7.93 11.17 -1.72
CA SER A 47 8.67 10.41 -0.69
C SER A 47 9.39 11.29 0.32
N THR A 48 9.78 12.50 -0.08
CA THR A 48 10.39 13.49 0.81
C THR A 48 9.35 14.31 1.56
N LYS A 49 8.14 14.45 1.01
CA LYS A 49 7.04 15.23 1.58
C LYS A 49 6.15 14.43 2.53
N PHE A 50 5.93 13.15 2.25
CA PHE A 50 5.00 12.29 2.98
C PHE A 50 5.74 11.14 3.66
N PRO A 51 6.18 11.32 4.93
CA PRO A 51 6.75 10.23 5.69
C PRO A 51 5.69 9.14 5.91
N ALA A 52 6.18 7.91 6.14
CA ALA A 52 5.33 6.77 6.48
C ALA A 52 4.33 6.35 5.38
N MET A 53 4.78 6.36 4.11
CA MET A 53 4.01 5.87 2.95
C MET A 53 3.37 4.49 3.13
N ASP A 54 4.01 3.63 3.94
CA ASP A 54 3.49 2.31 4.27
C ASP A 54 2.12 2.36 4.97
N TYR A 55 1.72 3.49 5.54
CA TYR A 55 0.35 3.71 6.04
C TYR A 55 -0.70 3.53 4.93
N TRP A 56 -0.55 4.23 3.80
CA TRP A 56 -1.47 4.10 2.67
C TRP A 56 -1.35 2.72 2.02
N ARG A 57 -0.14 2.17 1.92
CA ARG A 57 0.06 0.82 1.36
C ARG A 57 -0.64 -0.26 2.18
N ILE A 58 -0.58 -0.19 3.52
CA ILE A 58 -1.30 -1.13 4.39
C ILE A 58 -2.81 -0.95 4.25
N LYS A 59 -3.31 0.29 4.18
CA LYS A 59 -4.75 0.53 3.94
C LYS A 59 -5.22 -0.06 2.61
N SER A 60 -4.46 0.09 1.53
CA SER A 60 -4.78 -0.53 0.25
C SER A 60 -4.72 -2.06 0.31
N LEU A 61 -3.72 -2.65 0.98
CA LEU A 61 -3.65 -4.09 1.21
C LEU A 61 -4.86 -4.61 2.00
N ALA A 62 -5.30 -3.88 3.03
CA ALA A 62 -6.50 -4.19 3.79
C ALA A 62 -7.77 -4.11 2.94
N GLU A 63 -7.93 -3.05 2.14
CA GLU A 63 -9.03 -2.91 1.19
C GLU A 63 -9.03 -4.08 0.19
N LEU A 64 -7.85 -4.51 -0.28
CA LEU A 64 -7.72 -5.61 -1.23
C LEU A 64 -8.28 -6.94 -0.70
N LEU A 65 -8.19 -7.18 0.62
CA LEU A 65 -8.75 -8.39 1.26
C LEU A 65 -10.28 -8.47 1.16
N SER A 66 -10.97 -7.34 0.96
CA SER A 66 -12.42 -7.30 0.72
C SER A 66 -12.82 -7.72 -0.70
N ARG A 67 -11.85 -7.87 -1.61
CA ARG A 67 -12.08 -8.24 -3.01
C ARG A 67 -12.00 -9.76 -3.20
N SER A 68 -12.37 -10.21 -4.40
CA SER A 68 -12.25 -11.63 -4.78
C SER A 68 -10.78 -11.99 -4.98
N LEU A 69 -10.17 -12.60 -3.98
CA LEU A 69 -8.80 -13.11 -4.01
C LEU A 69 -8.80 -14.63 -3.79
N SER A 70 -7.82 -15.33 -4.37
CA SER A 70 -7.54 -16.72 -3.97
C SER A 70 -7.00 -16.77 -2.54
N ASP A 71 -7.10 -17.93 -1.90
CA ASP A 71 -6.61 -18.08 -0.51
C ASP A 71 -5.10 -17.83 -0.41
N GLN A 72 -4.34 -18.27 -1.41
CA GLN A 72 -2.90 -17.95 -1.51
C GLN A 72 -2.65 -16.43 -1.60
N GLN A 73 -3.44 -15.70 -2.39
CA GLN A 73 -3.30 -14.25 -2.49
C GLN A 73 -3.65 -13.57 -1.15
N LYS A 74 -4.71 -14.02 -0.46
CA LYS A 74 -5.05 -13.50 0.87
C LYS A 74 -3.91 -13.72 1.87
N GLU A 75 -3.33 -14.92 1.89
CA GLU A 75 -2.18 -15.23 2.75
C GLU A 75 -0.99 -14.31 2.46
N MET A 76 -0.68 -14.07 1.19
CA MET A 76 0.39 -13.14 0.79
C MET A 76 0.12 -11.71 1.25
N VAL A 77 -1.12 -11.23 1.11
CA VAL A 77 -1.53 -9.89 1.53
C VAL A 77 -1.42 -9.76 3.05
N VAL A 78 -1.96 -10.72 3.81
CA VAL A 78 -1.87 -10.75 5.28
C VAL A 78 -0.42 -10.81 5.75
N ALA A 79 0.43 -11.62 5.10
CA ALA A 79 1.85 -11.71 5.44
C ALA A 79 2.57 -10.37 5.23
N GLU A 80 2.29 -9.65 4.15
CA GLU A 80 2.90 -8.34 3.89
C GLU A 80 2.41 -7.29 4.89
N ILE A 81 1.12 -7.31 5.27
CA ILE A 81 0.58 -6.44 6.33
C ILE A 81 1.29 -6.72 7.66
N LYS A 82 1.38 -7.99 8.08
CA LYS A 82 2.07 -8.40 9.33
C LYS A 82 3.54 -7.98 9.37
N LYS A 83 4.20 -7.96 8.21
CA LYS A 83 5.59 -7.52 8.08
C LYS A 83 5.73 -5.99 8.22
N LYS A 84 4.85 -5.20 7.61
CA LYS A 84 4.96 -3.73 7.58
C LYS A 84 4.40 -3.04 8.82
N ALA A 85 3.26 -3.52 9.35
CA ALA A 85 2.53 -2.85 10.42
C ALA A 85 3.34 -2.60 11.70
N PRO A 86 4.17 -3.53 12.20
CA PRO A 86 4.95 -3.30 13.42
C PRO A 86 5.96 -2.15 13.27
N VAL A 87 6.63 -2.07 12.13
CA VAL A 87 7.62 -1.01 11.83
C VAL A 87 6.92 0.35 11.78
N LEU A 88 5.78 0.41 11.09
CA LEU A 88 4.99 1.62 10.96
C LEU A 88 4.46 2.10 12.33
N MET A 89 3.87 1.20 13.11
CA MET A 89 3.35 1.50 14.45
C MET A 89 4.45 1.99 15.41
N ALA A 90 5.63 1.37 15.38
CA ALA A 90 6.78 1.81 16.17
C ALA A 90 7.21 3.24 15.76
N GLY A 91 7.18 3.54 14.46
CA GLY A 91 7.40 4.88 13.94
C GLY A 91 6.36 5.89 14.46
N PHE A 92 5.07 5.55 14.40
CA PHE A 92 4.01 6.42 14.93
C PHE A 92 4.15 6.67 16.43
N GLN A 93 4.48 5.65 17.21
CA GLN A 93 4.72 5.81 18.64
C GLN A 93 5.91 6.73 18.92
N LYS A 94 7.04 6.54 18.21
CA LYS A 94 8.24 7.37 18.36
C LYS A 94 7.97 8.85 18.04
N HIS A 95 7.13 9.12 17.05
CA HIS A 95 6.81 10.47 16.58
C HIS A 95 5.49 11.02 17.15
N GLN A 96 4.92 10.39 18.18
CA GLN A 96 3.71 10.83 18.89
C GLN A 96 2.47 10.99 17.97
N GLN A 97 2.40 10.17 16.92
CA GLN A 97 1.27 10.12 15.98
C GLN A 97 0.16 9.21 16.54
N HIS A 98 -0.44 9.61 17.67
CA HIS A 98 -1.37 8.76 18.44
C HIS A 98 -2.63 8.35 17.68
N GLU A 99 -3.19 9.24 16.86
CA GLU A 99 -4.39 8.97 16.07
C GLU A 99 -4.13 7.89 15.01
N ARG A 100 -3.08 8.05 14.21
CA ARG A 100 -2.67 7.05 13.20
C ARG A 100 -2.25 5.72 13.82
N LEU A 101 -1.68 5.74 15.02
CA LEU A 101 -1.35 4.52 15.76
C LEU A 101 -2.62 3.79 16.21
N ALA A 102 -3.65 4.52 16.68
CA ALA A 102 -4.92 3.93 17.08
C ALA A 102 -5.65 3.32 15.88
N GLU A 103 -5.77 4.07 14.78
CA GLU A 103 -6.37 3.60 13.52
C GLU A 103 -5.67 2.34 13.00
N MET A 104 -4.33 2.32 13.01
CA MET A 104 -3.57 1.15 12.56
C MET A 104 -3.79 -0.06 13.48
N LYS A 105 -3.91 0.14 14.79
CA LYS A 105 -4.20 -0.98 15.72
C LYS A 105 -5.58 -1.57 15.49
N GLU A 106 -6.59 -0.72 15.28
CA GLU A 106 -7.95 -1.14 14.99
C GLU A 106 -8.01 -1.93 13.69
N LEU A 107 -7.44 -1.38 12.60
CA LEU A 107 -7.37 -2.04 11.31
C LEU A 107 -6.71 -3.43 11.40
N ILE A 108 -5.59 -3.54 12.11
CA ILE A 108 -4.87 -4.81 12.24
C ILE A 108 -5.66 -5.81 13.09
N SER A 109 -6.38 -5.36 14.12
CA SER A 109 -7.22 -6.22 14.96
C SER A 109 -8.44 -6.78 14.24
N GLU A 110 -8.95 -6.08 13.22
CA GLU A 110 -10.08 -6.56 12.41
C GLU A 110 -9.64 -7.61 11.37
N LEU A 111 -8.36 -7.59 10.98
CA LEU A 111 -7.81 -8.43 9.92
C LEU A 111 -7.12 -9.71 10.41
N LEU A 112 -6.73 -9.77 11.70
CA LEU A 112 -5.92 -10.84 12.30
C LEU A 112 -6.62 -11.50 13.49
#